data_AF-A0A1G6ICD2-F1
#
_entry.id   AF-A0A1G6ICD2-F1
#
_cell.length_a   1.000
_cell.length_b   1.000
_cell.length_c   1.000
_cell.angle_alpha   90.00
_cell.angle_beta   90.00
_cell.angle_gamma   90.00
#
_symmetry.space_group_name_H-M   'P 1'
#
loop_
_entity.id
_entity.type
_entity.pdbx_description
1 polymer ?
#
loop_
_entity_poly.entity_id
_entity_poly.type
_entity_poly.pdbx_seq_one_letter_code
_entity_poly.pdbx_strand_id
1 'polypeptide(L)' 'MKQITVTIPNNKEGLFIELMKNLSFVKKVETTESTSIPEWHEAIIDQRTENYVNEPESFKEWNEEKKEINKKYGL' A
#
# COMPACT_ATOMS: atom_id res chain seq x y z
N MET A 1 -1.10 26.11 13.74
CA MET A 1 -1.55 24.85 14.40
C MET A 1 -0.32 24.16 14.95
N LYS A 2 -0.40 23.49 16.10
CA LYS A 2 0.74 22.76 16.68
C LYS A 2 0.52 21.27 16.45
N GLN A 3 1.52 20.58 15.93
CA GLN A 3 1.49 19.14 15.70
C GLN A 3 2.31 18.45 16.79
N ILE A 4 1.75 17.39 17.36
CA ILE A 4 2.38 16.58 18.39
C ILE A 4 2.34 15.13 17.92
N THR A 5 3.49 14.46 17.96
CA THR A 5 3.61 13.02 17.69
C THR A 5 3.70 12.30 19.03
N VAL A 6 2.88 11.27 19.22
CA VAL A 6 2.85 10.48 20.46
C VAL A 6 3.15 9.03 20.11
N THR A 7 4.15 8.44 20.74
CA THR A 7 4.46 7.02 20.62
C THR A 7 3.79 6.27 21.76
N ILE A 8 2.98 5.26 21.42
CA ILE A 8 2.27 4.43 22.40
C ILE A 8 2.54 2.94 22.14
N PRO A 9 2.47 2.09 23.17
CA PRO A 9 2.49 0.64 23.00
C PRO A 9 1.27 0.14 22.20
N ASN A 10 1.47 -0.84 21.31
CA ASN A 10 0.40 -1.37 20.43
C ASN A 10 -0.83 -1.85 21.19
N ASN A 11 -0.65 -2.47 22.36
CA ASN A 11 -1.76 -2.95 23.21
C ASN A 11 -2.57 -1.83 23.88
N LYS A 12 -2.16 -0.56 23.72
CA LYS A 12 -2.85 0.63 24.25
C LYS A 12 -3.45 1.49 23.14
N GLU A 13 -3.28 1.12 21.88
CA GLU A 13 -3.78 1.88 20.73
C GLU A 13 -5.30 2.09 20.79
N GLY A 14 -6.07 1.01 20.98
CA GLY A 14 -7.53 1.11 21.02
C GLY A 14 -8.05 2.05 22.11
N LEU A 15 -7.49 1.95 23.32
CA LEU A 15 -7.81 2.83 24.45
C LEU A 15 -7.45 4.29 24.15
N PHE A 16 -6.29 4.52 23.55
CA PHE A 16 -5.83 5.86 23.22
C PHE A 16 -6.73 6.52 22.16
N ILE A 17 -7.11 5.78 21.12
CA ILE A 17 -8.02 6.26 20.07
C ILE A 17 -9.39 6.60 20.68
N GLU A 18 -9.95 5.76 21.56
CA GLU A 18 -11.22 6.04 22.23
C GLU A 18 -11.14 7.30 23.10
N LEU A 19 -10.06 7.47 23.86
CA LEU A 19 -9.85 8.67 24.66
C LEU A 19 -9.79 9.93 23.78
N MET A 20 -9.08 9.87 22.66
CA MET A 20 -8.97 11.00 21.73
C MET A 20 -10.31 11.32 21.04
N LYS A 21 -11.13 10.31 20.73
CA LYS A 21 -12.48 10.50 20.15
C LYS A 21 -13.45 11.18 21.12
N ASN A 22 -13.26 11.02 22.42
CA ASN A 22 -14.11 11.66 23.44
C ASN A 22 -13.80 13.16 23.65
N LEU A 23 -12.71 13.67 23.07
CA LEU A 23 -12.33 15.08 23.19
C LEU A 23 -13.02 15.90 22.10
N SER A 24 -13.89 16.83 22.52
CA SER A 24 -14.72 17.65 21.61
C SER A 24 -13.95 18.54 20.63
N PHE A 25 -12.66 18.77 20.87
CA PHE A 25 -11.79 19.57 20.02
C PHE A 25 -10.97 18.73 19.02
N VAL A 26 -11.03 17.40 19.09
CA VAL A 26 -10.32 16.50 18.17
C VAL A 26 -11.18 16.32 16.92
N LYS A 27 -10.77 16.97 15.83
CA LYS A 27 -11.49 16.92 14.54
C LYS A 27 -11.06 15.76 13.64
N LYS A 28 -9.83 15.27 13.80
CA LYS A 28 -9.25 14.23 12.94
C LYS A 28 -8.24 13.41 13.74
N VAL A 29 -8.39 12.09 13.69
CA VAL A 29 -7.40 11.12 14.13
C VAL A 29 -6.95 10.40 12.87
N GLU A 30 -5.71 10.63 12.45
CA GLU A 30 -5.11 9.92 11.32
C GLU A 30 -4.22 8.82 11.89
N THR A 31 -4.57 7.57 11.60
CA THR A 31 -3.65 6.47 11.79
C THR A 31 -2.84 6.36 10.51
N THR A 32 -1.57 6.73 10.54
CA THR A 32 -0.62 6.23 9.54
C THR A 32 -0.43 4.76 9.85
N GLU A 33 -1.32 3.91 9.33
CA GLU A 33 -0.97 2.52 9.12
C GLU A 33 0.27 2.56 8.22
N SER A 34 1.42 2.28 8.81
CA SER A 34 2.59 1.94 8.02
C SER A 34 2.21 0.65 7.30
N THR A 35 1.74 0.76 6.07
CA THR A 35 1.62 -0.38 5.17
C THR A 35 3.04 -0.88 4.93
N SER A 36 3.58 -1.63 5.89
CA SER A 36 4.85 -2.29 5.76
C SER A 36 4.66 -3.29 4.65
N ILE A 37 5.26 -3.02 3.49
CA ILE A 37 5.30 -3.98 2.39
C ILE A 37 6.00 -5.21 2.97
N PRO A 38 5.34 -6.39 2.99
CA PRO A 38 5.99 -7.59 3.46
C PRO A 38 7.20 -7.92 2.59
N GLU A 39 8.30 -8.40 3.18
CA GLU A 39 9.54 -8.72 2.45
C GLU A 39 9.32 -9.68 1.27
N TRP A 40 8.36 -10.59 1.37
CA TRP A 40 8.02 -11.50 0.28
C TRP A 40 7.42 -10.79 -0.94
N HIS A 41 6.75 -9.64 -0.76
CA HIS A 41 6.32 -8.81 -1.89
C HIS A 41 7.51 -8.10 -2.54
N GLU A 42 8.48 -7.64 -1.76
CA GLU A 42 9.70 -7.00 -2.27
C GLU A 42 10.49 -7.97 -3.14
N ALA A 43 10.70 -9.20 -2.66
CA ALA A 43 11.38 -10.25 -3.42
C ALA A 43 10.71 -10.57 -4.78
N ILE A 44 9.37 -10.52 -4.85
CA ILE A 44 8.63 -10.73 -6.11
C ILE A 44 8.88 -9.58 -7.09
N ILE A 45 8.95 -8.34 -6.59
CA ILE A 45 9.19 -7.16 -7.42
C ILE A 45 10.62 -7.18 -7.95
N ASP A 46 11.59 -7.53 -7.11
CA ASP A 46 12.99 -7.65 -7.50
C ASP A 46 13.17 -8.71 -8.57
N GLN A 47 12.60 -9.90 -8.38
CA GLN A 47 12.63 -10.98 -9.37
C GLN A 47 12.01 -10.55 -10.71
N ARG A 48 10.87 -9.85 -10.68
CA ARG A 48 10.23 -9.35 -11.91
C ARG A 48 11.09 -8.32 -12.63
N THR A 49 11.75 -7.47 -11.87
CA THR A 49 12.64 -6.43 -12.41
C THR A 49 13.87 -7.06 -13.06
N GLU A 50 14.48 -8.04 -12.39
CA GLU A 50 15.61 -8.80 -12.93
C GLU A 50 15.23 -9.56 -14.21
N ASN A 51 14.07 -10.22 -14.23
CA ASN A 51 13.56 -10.89 -15.42
C ASN A 51 13.35 -9.90 -16.59
N TYR A 52 12.87 -8.69 -16.31
CA TYR A 52 12.68 -7.66 -17.34
C TYR A 52 14.00 -7.16 -17.93
N VAL A 53 15.04 -7.04 -17.10
CA VAL A 53 16.38 -6.62 -17.56
C VAL A 53 17.03 -7.72 -18.41
N ASN A 54 16.88 -8.97 -18.01
CA ASN A 54 17.54 -10.11 -18.66
C ASN A 54 16.81 -10.61 -19.91
N GLU A 55 15.48 -10.57 -19.93
CA GLU A 55 14.62 -11.09 -21.00
C GLU A 55 13.47 -10.12 -21.35
N PRO A 56 13.77 -8.89 -21.82
CA PRO A 56 12.75 -7.87 -22.08
C PRO A 56 11.69 -8.31 -23.12
N GLU A 57 12.06 -9.17 -24.07
CA GLU A 57 11.17 -9.74 -25.07
C GLU A 57 10.11 -10.70 -24.50
N SER A 58 10.30 -11.20 -23.28
CA SER A 58 9.31 -12.03 -22.58
C SER A 58 8.12 -11.19 -22.06
N PHE A 59 8.25 -9.86 -22.04
CA PHE A 59 7.23 -8.93 -21.59
C PHE A 59 6.47 -8.36 -22.78
N LYS A 60 5.14 -8.28 -22.61
CA LYS A 60 4.27 -7.65 -23.60
C LYS A 60 3.95 -6.23 -23.21
N GLU A 61 3.81 -5.37 -24.22
CA GLU A 61 3.27 -4.05 -23.99
C GLU A 61 1.81 -4.13 -23.54
N TRP A 62 1.48 -3.28 -22.56
CA TRP A 62 0.12 -3.21 -22.01
C TRP A 62 -0.95 -2.97 -23.08
N ASN A 63 -0.65 -2.16 -24.09
CA ASN A 63 -1.60 -1.85 -25.16
C ASN A 63 -1.91 -3.07 -26.04
N GLU A 64 -0.96 -3.98 -26.22
CA GLU A 64 -1.16 -5.21 -26.99
C GLU A 64 -1.98 -6.21 -26.18
N GLU A 65 -1.63 -6.40 -24.91
CA GLU A 65 -2.36 -7.30 -24.02
C GLU A 65 -3.80 -6.82 -23.81
N LYS A 66 -4.02 -5.49 -23.71
CA LYS A 66 -5.37 -4.92 -23.61
C LYS A 66 -6.24 -5.24 -24.83
N LYS A 67 -5.67 -5.25 -26.03
CA LYS A 67 -6.39 -5.63 -27.26
C LYS A 67 -6.75 -7.12 -27.24
N GLU A 68 -5.85 -7.99 -26.79
CA GLU A 68 -6.10 -9.42 -26.66
C GLU A 68 -7.17 -9.72 -25.60
N ILE A 69 -7.11 -9.04 -24.44
CA ILE A 69 -8.13 -9.16 -23.39
C ILE A 69 -9.51 -8.73 -23.92
N ASN A 70 -9.59 -7.57 -24.60
CA ASN A 70 -10.84 -7.10 -25.19
C ASN A 70 -11.36 -8.08 -26.25
N LYS A 71 -10.49 -8.57 -27.13
CA LYS A 71 -10.84 -9.57 -28.15
C LYS A 71 -11.36 -10.88 -27.54
N LYS A 72 -10.81 -11.31 -26.39
CA LYS A 72 -11.15 -12.57 -25.74
C LYS A 72 -12.38 -12.47 -24.83
N TYR A 73 -12.59 -11.32 -24.18
CA TYR A 73 -13.61 -11.15 -23.14
C TYR A 73 -14.66 -10.07 -23.45
N GLY A 74 -14.51 -9.30 -24.53
CA GLY A 74 -15.46 -8.29 -24.98
C GLY A 74 -15.60 -7.08 -24.05
N LEU A 75 -14.49 -6.64 -23.44
CA LEU A 75 -14.43 -5.55 -22.44
C LEU A 75 -14.09 -4.18 -23.05
#